data_AF-A0A8H4UWH8-F1
#
_entry.id   AF-A0A8H4UWH8-F1
#
_cell.length_a   1.000
_cell.length_b   1.000
_cell.length_c   1.000
_cell.angle_alpha   90.00
_cell.angle_beta   90.00
_cell.angle_gamma   90.00
#
_symmetry.space_group_name_H-M   'P 1'
#
loop_
_entity.id
_entity.type
_entity.pdbx_description
1 polymer ?
#
loop_
_entity_poly.entity_id
_entity_poly.type
_entity_poly.pdbx_seq_one_letter_code
_entity_poly.pdbx_strand_id
1 'polypeptide(L)'
;DYCRWIQSENSWGGGIELSILSKHFGIEICSIDVQTLRVDHFNEGQPTRCFVVYSGIHYDMIALSPSDPPYTHANAPPDFDTRIFDAADPVIMEKAVELCRTLQKRHYYTNTASFQLRCNVCGGMFVGEKGATEHASKTGHYDFGEAS
;
A
#
# COMPACT_ATOMS: atom_id res chain seq x y z
N ASP A 1 2.76 -24.15 -7.42
CA ASP A 1 3.90 -23.22 -7.31
C ASP A 1 3.61 -21.94 -6.53
N TYR A 2 2.49 -21.23 -6.78
CA TYR A 2 2.17 -20.00 -6.03
C TYR A 2 2.20 -20.15 -4.50
N CYS A 3 1.58 -21.20 -3.95
CA CYS A 3 1.60 -21.44 -2.51
C CYS A 3 3.01 -21.60 -1.93
N ARG A 4 3.97 -22.12 -2.70
CA ARG A 4 5.37 -22.24 -2.28
C ARG A 4 6.06 -20.87 -2.36
N TRP A 5 5.78 -20.10 -3.41
CA TRP A 5 6.33 -18.77 -3.62
C TRP A 5 5.91 -17.79 -2.53
N ILE A 6 4.62 -17.73 -2.17
CA ILE A 6 4.12 -16.75 -1.18
C ILE A 6 4.57 -17.05 0.26
N GLN A 7 5.07 -18.25 0.54
CA GLN A 7 5.66 -18.62 1.84
C GLN A 7 7.08 -18.08 2.05
N SER A 8 7.70 -17.51 1.00
CA SER A 8 9.02 -16.89 1.10
C SER A 8 8.92 -15.51 1.76
N GLU A 9 9.82 -15.20 2.69
CA GLU A 9 9.93 -13.88 3.34
C GLU A 9 10.24 -12.74 2.33
N ASN A 10 10.77 -13.08 1.16
CA ASN A 10 11.08 -12.12 0.10
C ASN A 10 9.92 -11.88 -0.88
N SER A 11 8.81 -12.62 -0.74
CA SER A 11 7.66 -12.48 -1.63
C SER A 11 6.73 -11.39 -1.12
N TRP A 12 6.29 -10.51 -2.03
CA TRP A 12 5.39 -9.42 -1.69
C TRP A 12 3.94 -9.86 -1.95
N GLY A 13 3.11 -9.78 -0.91
CA GLY A 13 1.67 -9.94 -1.06
C GLY A 13 1.03 -8.73 -1.72
N GLY A 14 -0.15 -8.94 -2.32
CA GLY A 14 -0.92 -7.86 -2.94
C GLY A 14 -2.42 -8.12 -2.89
N GLY A 15 -3.14 -7.72 -3.94
CA GLY A 15 -4.61 -7.85 -3.98
C GLY A 15 -5.14 -9.28 -3.81
N ILE A 16 -4.38 -10.31 -4.24
CA ILE A 16 -4.75 -11.72 -4.03
C ILE A 16 -4.77 -12.03 -2.52
N GLU A 17 -3.68 -11.70 -1.82
CA GLU A 17 -3.56 -11.90 -0.37
C GLU A 17 -4.60 -11.09 0.40
N LEU A 18 -4.83 -9.82 0.02
CA LEU A 18 -5.88 -8.99 0.65
C LEU A 18 -7.27 -9.62 0.48
N SER A 19 -7.59 -10.19 -0.68
CA SER A 19 -8.85 -10.91 -0.91
C SER A 19 -8.97 -12.19 -0.06
N ILE A 20 -7.87 -12.92 0.14
CA ILE A 20 -7.86 -14.12 0.98
C ILE A 20 -8.02 -13.74 2.46
N LEU A 21 -7.24 -12.76 2.93
CA LEU A 21 -7.23 -12.33 4.33
C LEU A 21 -8.56 -11.68 4.74
N SER A 22 -9.13 -10.83 3.90
CA SER A 22 -10.46 -10.22 4.14
C SER A 22 -11.54 -11.27 4.37
N LYS A 23 -11.58 -12.33 3.55
CA LYS A 23 -12.50 -13.46 3.73
C LYS A 23 -12.18 -14.28 4.97
N HIS A 24 -10.90 -14.56 5.23
CA HIS A 24 -10.47 -15.36 6.38
C HIS A 24 -10.86 -14.70 7.71
N PHE A 25 -10.71 -13.39 7.81
CA PHE A 25 -11.04 -12.63 9.02
C PHE A 25 -12.49 -12.12 9.05
N GLY A 26 -13.27 -12.31 7.98
CA GLY A 26 -14.66 -11.83 7.92
C GLY A 26 -14.76 -10.30 8.00
N ILE A 27 -13.82 -9.59 7.37
CA ILE A 27 -13.73 -8.12 7.39
C ILE A 27 -13.62 -7.59 5.97
N GLU A 28 -14.16 -6.41 5.71
CA GLU A 28 -13.87 -5.66 4.49
C GLU A 28 -12.49 -5.00 4.62
N ILE A 29 -11.61 -5.19 3.64
CA ILE A 29 -10.35 -4.43 3.57
C ILE A 29 -10.47 -3.41 2.46
N CYS A 30 -10.35 -2.14 2.79
CA CYS A 30 -10.33 -1.04 1.83
C CYS A 30 -8.87 -0.62 1.58
N SER A 31 -8.33 -0.94 0.41
CA SER A 31 -6.99 -0.49 0.00
C SER A 31 -7.10 0.82 -0.77
N ILE A 32 -6.42 1.87 -0.33
CA ILE A 32 -6.44 3.18 -0.99
C ILE A 32 -5.09 3.41 -1.68
N ASP A 33 -5.12 3.44 -3.01
CA ASP A 33 -3.97 3.80 -3.83
C ASP A 33 -3.71 5.31 -3.71
N VAL A 34 -2.59 5.70 -3.10
CA VAL A 34 -2.26 7.12 -2.89
C VAL A 34 -2.08 7.86 -4.20
N GLN A 35 -1.54 7.20 -5.24
CA GLN A 35 -1.27 7.85 -6.51
C GLN A 35 -2.57 8.28 -7.20
N THR A 36 -3.59 7.41 -7.19
CA THR A 36 -4.83 7.61 -7.95
C THR A 36 -6.04 8.00 -7.09
N LEU A 37 -5.94 7.85 -5.77
CA LEU A 37 -7.05 7.89 -4.80
C LEU A 37 -8.15 6.86 -5.07
N ARG A 38 -7.90 5.85 -5.90
CA ARG A 38 -8.82 4.73 -6.10
C ARG A 38 -8.87 3.90 -4.82
N VAL A 39 -10.08 3.52 -4.43
CA VAL A 39 -10.32 2.59 -3.33
C VAL A 39 -10.66 1.23 -3.93
N ASP A 40 -9.82 0.23 -3.62
CA ASP A 40 -10.05 -1.17 -3.96
C ASP A 40 -10.68 -1.85 -2.74
N HIS A 41 -11.92 -2.34 -2.90
CA HIS A 41 -12.68 -2.98 -1.84
C HIS A 41 -12.53 -4.51 -1.92
N PHE A 42 -12.14 -5.13 -0.81
CA PHE A 42 -12.02 -6.58 -0.70
C PHE A 42 -13.03 -7.11 0.32
N ASN A 43 -13.85 -8.08 -0.10
CA ASN A 43 -14.89 -8.69 0.72
C ASN A 43 -15.95 -7.67 1.19
N GLU A 44 -16.54 -6.93 0.24
CA GLU A 44 -17.64 -5.98 0.52
C GLU A 44 -18.82 -6.65 1.23
N GLY A 45 -19.56 -5.85 2.01
CA GLY A 45 -20.76 -6.30 2.73
C GLY A 45 -20.52 -6.93 4.10
N GLN A 46 -19.26 -6.97 4.56
CA GLN A 46 -18.96 -7.31 5.96
C GLN A 46 -19.38 -6.19 6.91
N PRO A 47 -19.76 -6.50 8.16
CA PRO A 47 -20.21 -5.49 9.13
C PRO A 47 -19.08 -4.56 9.59
N THR A 48 -17.83 -4.97 9.43
CA THR A 48 -16.66 -4.20 9.84
C THR A 48 -15.68 -4.04 8.68
N ARG A 49 -14.91 -2.96 8.71
CA ARG A 49 -13.85 -2.69 7.74
C ARG A 49 -12.56 -2.19 8.38
N CYS A 50 -11.45 -2.38 7.68
CA CYS A 50 -10.18 -1.71 7.96
C CYS A 50 -9.61 -1.10 6.67
N PHE A 51 -8.62 -0.22 6.83
CA PHE A 51 -8.05 0.52 5.71
C PHE A 51 -6.54 0.33 5.65
N VAL A 52 -6.05 0.06 4.44
CA VAL A 52 -4.63 0.05 4.13
C VAL A 52 -4.32 1.09 3.06
N VAL A 53 -3.21 1.80 3.24
CA VAL A 53 -2.69 2.79 2.29
C VAL A 53 -1.69 2.09 1.40
N TYR A 54 -1.87 2.18 0.09
CA TYR A 54 -0.93 1.63 -0.89
C TYR A 54 -0.16 2.76 -1.57
N SER A 55 1.17 2.76 -1.42
CA SER A 55 2.05 3.75 -2.03
C SER A 55 2.54 3.38 -3.43
N GLY A 56 2.16 2.20 -3.95
CA GLY A 56 2.73 1.64 -5.19
C GLY A 56 3.83 0.60 -4.97
N ILE A 57 4.44 0.59 -3.77
CA ILE A 57 5.45 -0.39 -3.35
C ILE A 57 5.32 -0.83 -1.88
N HIS A 58 4.50 -0.14 -1.09
CA HIS A 58 4.36 -0.40 0.34
C HIS A 58 2.91 -0.31 0.77
N TYR A 59 2.57 -1.05 1.82
CA TYR A 59 1.29 -0.98 2.49
C TYR A 59 1.47 -0.52 3.93
N ASP A 60 0.76 0.55 4.29
CA ASP A 60 0.62 1.02 5.67
C ASP A 60 -0.82 0.84 6.16
N MET A 61 -1.04 0.81 7.47
CA MET A 61 -2.38 0.76 8.07
C MET A 61 -2.85 2.16 8.46
N ILE A 62 -4.11 2.49 8.19
CA ILE A 62 -4.75 3.68 8.76
C ILE A 62 -5.30 3.33 10.13
N ALA A 63 -5.00 4.18 11.12
CA ALA A 63 -5.53 4.10 12.46
C ALA A 63 -6.13 5.45 12.89
N LEU A 64 -7.19 5.39 13.69
CA LEU A 64 -7.76 6.54 14.37
C LEU A 64 -7.22 6.59 15.79
N SER A 65 -6.37 7.57 16.07
CA SER A 65 -5.80 7.80 17.39
C SER A 65 -6.58 8.85 18.18
N PRO A 66 -6.95 8.61 19.45
CA PRO A 66 -7.61 9.60 20.28
C PRO A 66 -6.79 10.89 20.45
N SER A 67 -7.48 12.02 20.34
CA SER A 67 -6.89 13.36 20.44
C SER A 67 -7.92 14.33 21.00
N ASP A 68 -7.47 15.31 21.80
CA ASP A 68 -8.31 16.41 22.28
C ASP A 68 -8.23 17.61 21.32
N PRO A 69 -9.24 18.51 21.30
CA PRO A 69 -9.15 19.77 20.56
C PRO A 69 -7.81 20.49 20.81
N PRO A 70 -7.10 20.95 19.76
CA PRO A 70 -7.55 21.16 18.38
C PRO A 70 -7.34 19.97 17.42
N TYR A 71 -7.15 18.75 17.91
CA TYR A 71 -6.97 17.52 17.12
C TYR A 71 -5.70 17.50 16.25
N THR A 72 -4.62 18.13 16.73
CA THR A 72 -3.36 18.26 15.98
C THR A 72 -2.32 17.21 16.35
N HIS A 73 -2.52 16.46 17.45
CA HIS A 73 -1.60 15.42 17.91
C HIS A 73 -2.35 14.33 18.68
N ALA A 74 -1.95 13.07 18.53
CA ALA A 74 -2.50 11.98 19.32
C ALA A 74 -2.09 12.12 20.80
N ASN A 75 -3.06 12.04 21.71
CA ASN A 75 -2.79 12.19 23.14
C ASN A 75 -2.63 10.83 23.84
N ALA A 76 -3.19 9.77 23.25
CA ALA A 76 -3.15 8.42 23.79
C ALA A 76 -2.02 7.58 23.14
N PRO A 77 -1.49 6.56 23.85
CA PRO A 77 -0.62 5.56 23.27
C PRO A 77 -1.27 4.80 22.09
N PRO A 78 -0.47 4.22 21.16
CA PRO A 78 -0.98 3.46 20.01
C PRO A 78 -1.88 2.25 20.36
N ASP A 79 -1.86 1.79 21.61
CA ASP A 79 -2.73 0.72 22.10
C ASP A 79 -4.21 1.15 22.14
N PHE A 80 -4.48 2.45 22.13
CA PHE A 80 -5.84 3.02 22.08
C PHE A 80 -6.32 3.35 20.67
N ASP A 81 -5.51 3.05 19.66
CA ASP A 81 -5.89 3.26 18.27
C ASP A 81 -7.05 2.37 17.86
N THR A 82 -8.01 2.95 17.15
CA THR A 82 -9.04 2.18 16.44
C THR A 82 -8.56 1.89 15.02
N ARG A 83 -8.57 0.61 14.64
CA ARG A 83 -8.12 0.11 13.31
C ARG A 83 -9.19 -0.67 12.56
N ILE A 84 -10.20 -1.12 13.29
CA ILE A 84 -11.38 -1.81 12.76
C ILE A 84 -12.56 -0.89 13.04
N PHE A 85 -13.32 -0.60 12.01
CA PHE A 85 -14.41 0.36 12.02
C PHE A 85 -15.71 -0.32 11.61
N ASP A 86 -16.84 0.25 12.01
CA ASP A 86 -18.14 -0.14 11.47
C ASP A 86 -18.19 0.18 9.97
N ALA A 87 -18.55 -0.80 9.14
CA ALA A 87 -18.66 -0.60 7.70
C ALA A 87 -19.84 0.30 7.30
N ALA A 88 -20.84 0.46 8.19
CA ALA A 88 -21.94 1.38 8.00
C ALA A 88 -21.57 2.84 8.28
N ASP A 89 -20.43 3.12 8.92
CA ASP A 89 -19.96 4.49 9.17
C ASP A 89 -19.39 5.10 7.86
N PRO A 90 -20.06 6.11 7.27
CA PRO A 90 -19.55 6.75 6.07
C PRO A 90 -18.40 7.73 6.36
N VAL A 91 -18.31 8.26 7.58
CA VAL A 91 -17.36 9.32 7.95
C VAL A 91 -15.93 8.79 7.91
N ILE A 92 -15.70 7.56 8.38
CA ILE A 92 -14.36 7.00 8.40
C ILE A 92 -13.78 6.80 6.99
N MET A 93 -14.61 6.41 6.01
CA MET A 93 -14.21 6.31 4.61
C MET A 93 -13.78 7.67 4.06
N GLU A 94 -14.59 8.71 4.30
CA GLU A 94 -14.27 10.08 3.86
C GLU A 94 -12.94 10.56 4.45
N LYS A 95 -12.69 10.28 5.74
CA LYS A 95 -11.45 10.64 6.43
C LYS A 95 -10.24 9.85 5.95
N ALA A 96 -10.39 8.56 5.66
CA ALA A 96 -9.34 7.75 5.06
C ALA A 96 -8.92 8.30 3.68
N VAL A 97 -9.88 8.66 2.83
CA VAL A 97 -9.61 9.28 1.52
C VAL A 97 -9.01 10.69 1.67
N GLU A 98 -9.45 11.48 2.64
CA GLU A 98 -8.87 12.80 2.95
C GLU A 98 -7.41 12.71 3.38
N LEU A 99 -7.07 11.72 4.21
CA LEU A 99 -5.69 11.41 4.58
C LEU A 99 -4.86 11.04 3.35
N CYS A 100 -5.33 10.11 2.53
CA CYS A 100 -4.64 9.71 1.30
C CYS A 100 -4.49 10.87 0.31
N ARG A 101 -5.45 11.80 0.23
CA ARG A 101 -5.32 13.03 -0.57
C ARG A 101 -4.22 13.94 -0.04
N THR A 102 -4.02 14.02 1.27
CA THR A 102 -2.91 14.75 1.87
C THR A 102 -1.57 14.09 1.56
N LEU A 103 -1.50 12.76 1.64
CA LEU A 103 -0.33 11.97 1.25
C LEU A 103 0.00 12.11 -0.24
N GLN A 104 -1.02 12.10 -1.11
CA GLN A 104 -0.88 12.33 -2.55
C GLN A 104 -0.29 13.70 -2.86
N LYS A 105 -0.79 14.77 -2.21
CA LYS A 105 -0.24 16.13 -2.35
C LYS A 105 1.21 16.25 -1.91
N ARG A 106 1.66 15.36 -1.01
CA ARG A 106 3.05 15.25 -0.55
C ARG A 106 3.88 14.29 -1.40
N HIS A 107 3.33 13.77 -2.50
CA HIS A 107 3.94 12.76 -3.36
C HIS A 107 4.39 11.50 -2.60
N TYR A 108 3.61 11.08 -1.59
CA TYR A 108 3.86 9.84 -0.84
C TYR A 108 3.41 8.60 -1.63
N TYR A 109 3.98 8.42 -2.81
CA TYR A 109 3.76 7.26 -3.67
C TYR A 109 4.96 7.09 -4.62
N THR A 110 5.20 5.85 -5.04
CA THR A 110 6.23 5.48 -5.99
C THR A 110 5.59 4.81 -7.19
N ASN A 111 5.74 5.42 -8.37
CA ASN A 111 5.24 4.83 -9.60
C ASN A 111 6.26 3.84 -10.18
N THR A 112 6.11 2.56 -9.84
CA THR A 112 6.97 1.49 -10.34
C THR A 112 6.87 1.27 -11.85
N ALA A 113 5.86 1.81 -12.53
CA ALA A 113 5.77 1.73 -13.97
C ALA A 113 6.65 2.77 -14.69
N SER A 114 6.99 3.88 -14.04
CA SER A 114 7.66 5.01 -14.70
C SER A 114 8.96 5.50 -14.05
N PHE A 115 9.33 4.95 -12.89
CA PHE A 115 10.59 5.34 -12.23
C PHE A 115 11.81 4.99 -13.09
N GLN A 116 12.82 5.85 -13.07
CA GLN A 116 14.07 5.56 -13.76
C GLN A 116 14.95 4.71 -12.85
N LEU A 117 15.43 3.61 -13.40
CA LEU A 117 16.32 2.67 -12.75
C LEU A 117 17.67 2.73 -13.43
N ARG A 118 18.74 2.81 -12.64
CA ARG A 118 20.10 2.65 -13.13
C ARG A 118 20.60 1.27 -12.72
N CYS A 119 21.10 0.50 -13.68
CA CYS A 119 21.84 -0.72 -13.38
C CYS A 119 23.20 -0.35 -12.79
N ASN A 120 23.48 -0.77 -11.56
CA ASN A 120 24.73 -0.45 -10.87
C ASN A 120 25.94 -1.21 -11.45
N VAL A 121 25.70 -2.29 -12.21
CA VAL A 121 26.75 -3.10 -12.86
C VAL A 121 27.27 -2.44 -14.14
N CYS A 122 26.37 -2.00 -15.02
CA CYS A 122 26.76 -1.47 -16.35
C CYS A 122 26.42 0.00 -16.57
N GLY A 123 25.75 0.65 -15.62
CA GLY A 123 25.35 2.05 -15.72
C GLY A 123 24.17 2.33 -16.65
N GLY A 124 23.54 1.30 -17.23
CA GLY A 124 22.39 1.45 -18.13
C GLY A 124 21.17 2.04 -17.40
N MET A 125 20.38 2.82 -18.12
CA MET A 125 19.18 3.49 -17.61
C MET A 125 17.93 2.82 -18.18
N PHE A 126 16.97 2.49 -17.32
CA PHE A 126 15.75 1.75 -17.67
C PHE A 126 14.54 2.44 -17.06
N VAL A 127 13.39 2.32 -17.72
CA VAL A 127 12.13 2.90 -17.24
C VAL A 127 11.25 1.79 -16.71
N GLY A 128 10.88 1.92 -15.44
CA GLY A 128 10.01 1.02 -14.71
C GLY A 128 10.57 -0.39 -14.52
N GLU A 129 9.81 -1.18 -13.77
CA GLU A 129 10.16 -2.57 -13.47
C GLU A 129 10.30 -3.43 -14.74
N LYS A 130 9.47 -3.18 -15.75
CA LYS A 130 9.49 -3.93 -17.02
C LYS A 130 10.83 -3.77 -17.75
N GLY A 131 11.33 -2.53 -17.84
CA GLY A 131 12.61 -2.25 -18.50
C GLY A 131 13.79 -2.90 -17.75
N ALA A 132 13.78 -2.82 -16.42
CA ALA A 132 14.81 -3.46 -15.59
C ALA A 132 14.76 -4.99 -15.67
N THR A 133 13.57 -5.60 -15.62
CA THR A 133 13.40 -7.05 -15.75
C THR A 133 13.87 -7.57 -17.10
N GLU A 134 13.58 -6.86 -18.17
CA GLU A 134 14.04 -7.21 -19.52
C GLU A 134 15.58 -7.14 -19.62
N HIS A 135 16.19 -6.10 -19.04
CA HIS A 135 17.65 -5.97 -18.97
C HIS A 135 18.29 -7.09 -18.14
N ALA A 136 17.76 -7.36 -16.95
CA ALA A 136 18.25 -8.40 -16.05
C ALA A 136 18.19 -9.78 -16.72
N SER A 137 17.10 -10.07 -17.43
CA SER A 137 16.94 -11.33 -18.15
C SER A 137 17.94 -11.50 -19.29
N LYS A 138 18.30 -10.42 -20.00
CA LYS A 138 19.25 -10.44 -21.12
C LYS A 138 20.71 -10.47 -20.69
N THR A 139 21.03 -9.84 -19.56
CA THR A 139 22.42 -9.56 -19.14
C THR A 139 22.84 -10.29 -17.87
N GLY A 140 21.89 -10.80 -17.08
CA GLY A 140 22.15 -11.33 -15.75
C GLY A 140 22.41 -10.25 -14.69
N HIS A 141 22.20 -8.96 -14.99
CA HIS A 141 22.40 -7.88 -14.04
C HIS A 141 21.13 -7.63 -13.21
N TYR A 142 21.15 -7.93 -11.92
CA TYR A 142 20.01 -7.76 -11.00
C TYR A 142 20.17 -6.61 -10.01
N ASP A 143 21.32 -5.93 -10.00
CA ASP A 143 21.59 -4.80 -9.13
C ASP A 143 21.18 -3.48 -9.79
N PHE A 144 20.08 -2.90 -9.31
CA PHE A 144 19.53 -1.63 -9.76
C PHE A 144 19.36 -0.66 -8.60
N GLY A 145 19.66 0.61 -8.85
CA GLY A 145 19.35 1.73 -7.97
C GLY A 145 18.37 2.70 -8.64
N GLU A 146 17.73 3.55 -7.83
CA GLU A 146 16.94 4.66 -8.35
C GLU A 146 17.85 5.65 -9.06
N ALA A 147 17.50 6.01 -10.29
CA ALA A 147 18.21 7.02 -11.04
C ALA A 147 17.58 8.39 -10.75
N SER A 148 18.29 9.19 -9.96
CA SER A 148 17.97 10.60 -9.67
C SER A 148 18.19 11.51 -10.87
#